data_AF-A0A3B9YSR4-F1
#
_entry.id   AF-A0A3B9YSR4-F1
#
_cell.length_a   1.000
_cell.length_b   1.000
_cell.length_c   1.000
_cell.angle_alpha   90.00
_cell.angle_beta   90.00
_cell.angle_gamma   90.00
#
_symmetry.space_group_name_H-M   'P 1'
#
loop_
_entity.id
_entity.type
_entity.pdbx_description
1 polymer ?
#
loop_
_entity_poly.entity_id
_entity_poly.type
_entity_poly.pdbx_seq_one_letter_code
_entity_poly.pdbx_strand_id
1 'polypeptide(L)' 'NAVKFTEAGMVLIKVRGRFAGPGHFSLCFAVEDTGIGMPEEVRARLFQKFS' A
#
# COMPACT_ATOMS: atom_id res chain seq x y z
N ASN A 1 3.13 0.61 -7.87
CA ASN A 1 3.15 2.05 -7.53
C ASN A 1 4.38 2.41 -6.73
N ALA A 2 4.57 1.91 -5.51
CA ALA A 2 5.78 2.15 -4.72
C ALA A 2 7.09 2.02 -5.52
N VAL A 3 7.33 0.87 -6.18
CA VAL A 3 8.53 0.66 -7.04
C VAL A 3 8.60 1.64 -8.22
N LYS A 4 7.45 2.01 -8.80
CA LYS A 4 7.39 2.96 -9.94
C LYS A 4 7.76 4.39 -9.52
N PHE A 5 7.44 4.78 -8.28
CA PHE A 5 7.55 6.16 -7.79
C PHE A 5 8.68 6.37 -6.77
N THR A 6 9.48 5.33 -6.52
CA THR A 6 10.66 5.37 -5.65
C THR A 6 11.91 5.12 -6.50
N GLU A 7 12.52 6.19 -7.00
CA GLU A 7 13.73 6.10 -7.83
C GLU A 7 14.97 5.70 -7.01
N ALA A 8 15.06 6.21 -5.78
CA ALA A 8 16.09 5.85 -4.80
C ALA A 8 15.47 5.73 -3.40
N GLY A 9 16.05 4.86 -2.57
CA GLY A 9 15.56 4.57 -1.22
C GLY A 9 15.05 3.13 -1.11
N MET A 10 13.91 2.93 -0.43
CA MET A 10 13.39 1.59 -0.15
C MET A 10 11.89 1.46 -0.34
N VAL A 11 11.48 0.23 -0.64
CA VAL A 11 10.08 -0.22 -0.59
C VAL A 11 10.00 -1.40 0.36
N LEU A 12 9.12 -1.31 1.34
CA LEU A 12 8.93 -2.31 2.38
C LEU A 12 7.51 -2.91 2.28
N ILE A 13 7.44 -4.23 2.19
CA ILE A 13 6.17 -4.97 2.24
C ILE A 13 6.08 -5.68 3.58
N LYS A 14 5.00 -5.41 4.32
CA LYS A 14 4.69 -6.05 5.60
C LYS A 14 3.43 -6.89 5.42
N VAL A 15 3.49 -8.15 5.82
CA VAL A 15 2.33 -9.04 5.87
C VAL A 15 2.07 -9.42 7.32
N ARG A 16 0.85 -9.18 7.78
CA ARG A 16 0.42 -9.51 9.14
C ARG A 16 -0.82 -10.38 9.07
N GLY A 17 -0.81 -11.50 9.77
CA GLY A 17 -1.97 -12.38 9.94
C GLY A 17 -2.67 -12.10 11.26
N ARG A 18 -4.00 -12.12 11.23
CA ARG A 18 -4.85 -12.18 12.42
C ARG A 18 -5.82 -13.33 12.27
N PHE A 19 -5.90 -14.17 13.29
CA PHE A 19 -6.90 -15.22 13.36
C PHE A 19 -8.31 -14.60 13.29
N ALA A 20 -9.17 -15.15 12.43
CA ALA A 20 -10.51 -14.63 12.17
C ALA A 20 -11.61 -15.69 12.40
N GLY A 21 -11.26 -16.84 12.98
CA GLY A 21 -12.16 -17.97 13.23
C GLY A 21 -11.62 -19.28 12.65
N PRO A 22 -12.23 -20.43 12.97
CA PRO A 22 -11.80 -21.73 12.44
C PRO A 22 -11.79 -21.72 10.91
N GLY A 23 -10.65 -22.07 10.30
CA GLY A 23 -10.47 -22.04 8.84
C GLY A 23 -10.33 -20.64 8.22
N HIS A 24 -10.37 -19.57 9.02
CA HIS A 24 -10.31 -18.19 8.54
C HIS A 24 -9.14 -17.41 9.16
N PHE A 25 -8.38 -16.74 8.29
CA PHE A 25 -7.36 -15.77 8.67
C PHE A 25 -7.55 -14.48 7.88
N SER A 26 -7.46 -13.35 8.57
CA SER A 26 -7.35 -12.05 7.93
C SER A 26 -5.87 -11.74 7.70
N LEU A 27 -5.51 -11.44 6.45
CA LEU A 27 -4.18 -10.99 6.09
C LEU A 27 -4.24 -9.48 5.81
N CYS A 28 -3.37 -8.74 6.46
CA CYS A 28 -3.12 -7.34 6.18
C CYS A 28 -1.80 -7.22 5.41
N PHE A 29 -1.89 -6.68 4.21
CA PHE A 29 -0.74 -6.30 3.39
C PHE A 29 -0.56 -4.79 3.49
N ALA A 30 0.62 -4.36 3.91
CA ALA A 30 0.99 -2.96 3.92
C ALA A 30 2.24 -2.75 3.07
N VAL A 31 2.20 -1.73 2.22
CA VAL A 31 3.33 -1.28 1.41
C VAL A 31 3.71 0.11 1.86
N GLU A 32 4.98 0.30 2.17
CA GLU A 32 5.57 1.57 2.60
C GLU A 32 6.74 1.88 1.66
N ASP A 33 6.86 3.13 1.22
CA ASP A 33 7.91 3.57 0.33
C ASP A 33 8.43 4.96 0.70
N THR A 34 9.63 5.27 0.23
CA THR A 34 10.30 6.56 0.44
C THR A 34 10.30 7.41 -0.84
N GLY A 35 9.37 7.15 -1.76
CA GLY A 35 9.30 7.84 -3.03
C GLY A 35 8.83 9.29 -2.92
N ILE A 36 8.46 9.88 -4.05
CA ILE A 36 8.06 11.30 -4.16
C ILE A 36 6.81 11.70 -3.36
N GLY A 37 6.13 10.74 -2.72
CA GLY A 37 4.87 10.94 -2.03
C GLY A 37 3.69 11.16 -2.98
N MET A 38 2.58 11.67 -2.43
CA MET A 38 1.35 11.93 -3.18
C MET A 38 0.78 13.29 -2.77
N PRO A 39 0.51 14.20 -3.74
CA PRO A 39 -0.22 15.43 -3.47
C PRO A 39 -1.62 15.15 -2.90
N GLU A 40 -2.15 16.06 -2.08
CA GLU A 40 -3.43 15.87 -1.39
C GLU A 40 -4.60 15.64 -2.36
N GLU A 41 -4.59 16.36 -3.49
CA GLU A 41 -5.63 16.30 -4.51
C GLU A 41 -5.64 14.94 -5.21
N VAL A 42 -4.46 14.34 -5.38
CA VAL A 42 -4.30 12.98 -5.95
C VAL A 42 -4.76 11.94 -4.93
N ARG A 43 -4.42 12.12 -3.65
CA ARG A 43 -4.82 11.21 -2.57
C ARG A 43 -6.34 11.13 -2.42
N ALA A 44 -7.04 12.25 -2.55
CA ALA A 44 -8.50 12.31 -2.51
C ALA A 44 -9.18 11.49 -3.64
N ARG A 45 -8.47 11.23 -4.74
CA ARG A 45 -8.99 10.51 -5.91
C ARG A 45 -8.37 9.12 -6.09
N LEU A 46 -7.54 8.66 -5.16
CA LEU A 46 -6.76 7.42 -5.29
C LEU A 46 -7.59 6.18 -5.62
N PHE A 47 -8.81 6.10 -5.07
CA PHE A 47 -9.71 4.97 -5.25
C PHE A 47 -10.78 5.20 -6.34
N GLN A 48 -10.74 6.33 -7.02
CA GLN A 48 -11.55 6.55 -8.21
C GLN A 48 -10.93 5.81 -9.39
N LYS A 49 -11.76 5.29 -10.29
CA LYS A 49 -11.26 4.68 -11.52
C LYS A 49 -10.50 5.73 -12.33
N PHE A 50 -9.36 5.33 -12.90
CA PHE A 50 -8.69 6.14 -13.92
C PHE A 50 -9.56 6.15 -15.18
N SER A 51 -9.81 7.34 -15.72
CA SER A 51 -10.52 7.58 -16.98
C SER A 51 -9.67 7.21 -18.19
#